data_AF-A0A8H4END7-F1
#
_entry.id   AF-A0A8H4END7-F1
#
_cell.length_a   1.000
_cell.length_b   1.000
_cell.length_c   1.000
_cell.angle_alpha   90.00
_cell.angle_beta   90.00
_cell.angle_gamma   90.00
#
_symmetry.space_group_name_H-M   'P 1'
#
loop_
_entity.id
_entity.type
_entity.pdbx_description
1 polymer ?
#
loop_
_entity_poly.entity_id
_entity_poly.type
_entity_poly.pdbx_seq_one_letter_code
_entity_poly.pdbx_strand_id
1 'polypeptide(L)'
;MTHISLASSSGFSWELDIDDDDIQTIEKKKISGLNFLDLSQEKLEEYGLQPGLADTIAKLVKKIKGEEQEATSKRKKICLWDETEKDLGKF
;
A
#
# COMPACT_ATOMS: atom_id res chain seq x y z
N MET A 1 -8.91 40.42 9.10
CA MET A 1 -9.40 39.06 9.35
C MET A 1 -8.83 38.17 8.24
N THR A 2 -7.61 37.69 8.44
CA THR A 2 -6.88 36.91 7.44
C THR A 2 -7.48 35.51 7.40
N HIS A 3 -8.22 35.21 6.34
CA HIS A 3 -8.61 33.85 6.02
C HIS A 3 -7.35 33.09 5.61
N ILE A 4 -6.80 32.33 6.55
CA ILE A 4 -5.80 31.31 6.23
C ILE A 4 -6.58 30.22 5.50
N SER A 5 -6.60 30.30 4.17
CA SER A 5 -7.05 29.18 3.36
C SER A 5 -6.03 28.08 3.56
N LEU A 6 -6.44 26.99 4.22
CA LEU A 6 -5.71 25.73 4.16
C LEU A 6 -5.60 25.39 2.68
N ALA A 7 -4.37 25.42 2.14
CA ALA A 7 -4.08 24.70 0.93
C ALA A 7 -4.41 23.23 1.23
N SER A 8 -5.56 22.78 0.75
CA SER A 8 -5.84 21.37 0.59
C SER A 8 -4.76 20.85 -0.34
N SER A 9 -3.68 20.38 0.27
CA SER A 9 -2.62 19.64 -0.41
C SER A 9 -3.35 18.54 -1.15
N SER A 10 -3.38 18.61 -2.49
CA SER A 10 -3.95 17.60 -3.35
C SER A 10 -3.06 16.36 -3.28
N GLY A 11 -3.05 15.73 -2.10
CA GLY A 11 -2.45 14.45 -1.82
C GLY A 11 -3.38 13.39 -2.37
N PHE A 12 -3.26 13.14 -3.67
CA PHE A 12 -3.45 11.83 -4.28
C PHE A 12 -4.72 11.09 -3.82
N SER A 13 -5.87 11.46 -4.39
CA SER A 13 -7.10 10.66 -4.25
C SER A 13 -6.91 9.35 -5.00
N TRP A 14 -6.66 8.25 -4.28
CA TRP A 14 -6.78 6.89 -4.79
C TRP A 14 -8.27 6.56 -4.93
N GLU A 15 -9.00 7.31 -5.74
CA GLU A 15 -10.33 6.90 -6.14
C GLU A 15 -10.09 5.86 -7.22
N LEU A 16 -10.02 4.59 -6.82
CA LEU A 16 -9.81 3.45 -7.71
C LEU A 16 -10.97 3.29 -8.72
N ASP A 17 -11.92 4.22 -8.73
CA ASP A 17 -13.15 4.26 -9.52
C ASP A 17 -13.80 2.87 -9.59
N ILE A 18 -13.92 2.25 -8.41
CA ILE A 18 -14.51 0.92 -8.23
C ILE A 18 -15.97 1.11 -7.89
N ASP A 19 -16.86 0.62 -8.74
CA ASP A 19 -18.29 0.64 -8.48
C ASP A 19 -18.77 -0.61 -7.71
N ASP A 20 -20.05 -0.63 -7.35
CA ASP A 20 -20.64 -1.73 -6.60
C ASP A 20 -20.63 -3.06 -7.40
N ASP A 21 -20.70 -3.01 -8.73
CA ASP A 21 -20.70 -4.19 -9.59
C ASP A 21 -19.30 -4.81 -9.66
N ASP A 22 -18.26 -3.98 -9.69
CA ASP A 22 -16.86 -4.39 -9.58
C ASP A 22 -16.58 -5.06 -8.22
N ILE A 23 -17.05 -4.47 -7.12
CA ILE A 23 -16.92 -5.05 -5.76
C ILE A 23 -17.61 -6.41 -5.71
N GLN A 24 -18.85 -6.50 -6.23
CA GLN A 24 -19.59 -7.76 -6.26
C GLN A 24 -18.86 -8.82 -7.09
N THR A 25 -18.18 -8.44 -8.15
CA THR A 25 -17.41 -9.38 -8.99
C THR A 25 -16.27 -10.00 -8.20
N ILE A 26 -15.52 -9.20 -7.43
CA ILE A 26 -14.44 -9.68 -6.56
C ILE A 26 -15.00 -10.54 -5.41
N GLU A 27 -16.09 -10.11 -4.78
CA GLU A 27 -16.73 -10.82 -3.67
C GLU A 27 -17.25 -12.21 -4.10
N LYS A 28 -17.89 -12.31 -5.27
CA LYS A 28 -18.38 -13.57 -5.84
C LYS A 28 -17.27 -14.59 -6.05
N LYS A 29 -16.04 -14.15 -6.32
CA LYS A 29 -14.87 -15.03 -6.49
C LYS A 29 -14.32 -15.54 -5.15
N LYS A 30 -14.78 -15.02 -4.01
CA LYS A 30 -14.40 -15.44 -2.64
C LYS A 30 -12.88 -15.55 -2.47
N ILE A 31 -12.16 -14.58 -3.03
CA ILE A 31 -10.71 -14.55 -3.01
C ILE A 31 -10.26 -14.33 -1.56
N SER A 32 -9.44 -15.23 -1.04
CA SER A 32 -8.87 -15.06 0.30
C SER A 32 -7.87 -13.89 0.31
N GLY A 33 -7.68 -13.27 1.48
CA GLY A 33 -6.74 -12.13 1.59
C GLY A 33 -5.32 -12.45 1.13
N LEU A 34 -4.84 -13.69 1.32
CA LEU A 34 -3.55 -14.13 0.78
C LEU A 34 -3.57 -14.24 -0.75
N ASN A 35 -4.61 -14.88 -1.30
CA ASN A 35 -4.73 -15.05 -2.76
C ASN A 35 -4.96 -13.71 -3.47
N PHE A 36 -5.49 -12.71 -2.77
CA PHE A 36 -5.62 -11.34 -3.28
C PHE A 36 -4.25 -10.75 -3.63
N LEU A 37 -3.21 -11.08 -2.87
CA LEU A 37 -1.84 -10.60 -3.12
C LEU A 37 -1.16 -11.30 -4.31
N ASP A 38 -1.78 -12.34 -4.86
CA ASP A 38 -1.32 -13.06 -6.06
C ASP A 38 -2.19 -12.78 -7.30
N LEU A 39 -3.02 -11.73 -7.23
CA LEU A 39 -3.81 -11.28 -8.37
C LEU A 39 -2.91 -10.54 -9.36
N SER A 40 -2.95 -11.01 -10.60
CA SER A 40 -2.42 -10.30 -11.77
C SER A 40 -3.56 -9.60 -12.49
N GLN A 41 -3.21 -8.64 -13.35
CA GLN A 41 -4.17 -7.99 -14.24
C GLN A 41 -4.94 -9.02 -15.08
N GLU A 42 -4.24 -10.01 -15.66
CA GLU A 42 -4.85 -11.10 -16.46
C GLU A 42 -5.94 -11.84 -15.68
N LYS A 43 -5.69 -12.25 -14.44
CA LYS A 43 -6.70 -12.93 -13.60
C LYS A 43 -7.91 -12.05 -13.30
N LEU A 44 -7.69 -10.75 -13.12
CA LEU A 44 -8.75 -9.79 -12.86
C LEU A 44 -9.63 -9.57 -14.10
N GLU A 45 -9.03 -9.52 -15.29
CA GLU A 45 -9.75 -9.49 -16.57
C GLU A 45 -10.53 -10.79 -16.81
N GLU A 46 -9.95 -11.97 -16.51
CA GLU A 46 -10.65 -13.26 -16.55
C GLU A 46 -11.86 -13.32 -15.58
N TYR A 47 -11.83 -12.53 -14.52
CA TYR A 47 -12.95 -12.40 -13.59
C TYR A 47 -14.05 -11.46 -14.09
N GLY A 48 -13.81 -10.74 -15.18
CA GLY A 48 -14.77 -9.84 -15.83
C GLY A 48 -14.54 -8.36 -15.52
N LEU A 49 -13.44 -7.99 -14.85
CA LEU A 49 -13.11 -6.60 -14.60
C LEU A 49 -12.58 -5.92 -15.87
N GLN A 50 -12.89 -4.64 -16.04
CA GLN A 50 -12.36 -3.86 -17.16
C GLN A 50 -10.83 -3.76 -17.07
N PRO A 51 -10.10 -3.77 -18.21
CA PRO A 51 -8.64 -3.76 -18.23
C PRO A 51 -8.00 -2.63 -17.41
N GLY A 52 -8.58 -1.42 -17.45
CA GLY A 52 -8.06 -0.28 -16.67
C GLY A 52 -8.18 -0.48 -15.15
N LEU A 53 -9.29 -1.07 -14.71
CA LEU A 53 -9.49 -1.38 -13.29
C LEU A 53 -8.60 -2.56 -12.86
N ALA A 54 -8.50 -3.59 -13.69
CA ALA A 54 -7.62 -4.74 -13.47
C ALA A 54 -6.15 -4.31 -13.31
N ASP A 55 -5.65 -3.43 -14.16
CA ASP A 55 -4.30 -2.86 -14.06
C ASP A 55 -4.11 -2.05 -12.75
N THR A 56 -5.11 -1.25 -12.38
CA THR A 56 -5.08 -0.43 -11.17
C THR A 56 -5.00 -1.28 -9.91
N ILE A 57 -5.81 -2.33 -9.80
CA ILE A 57 -5.77 -3.27 -8.68
C ILE A 57 -4.45 -4.04 -8.66
N ALA A 58 -3.94 -4.49 -9.80
CA ALA A 58 -2.66 -5.19 -9.88
C ALA A 58 -1.48 -4.32 -9.41
N LYS A 59 -1.49 -3.03 -9.74
CA LYS A 59 -0.51 -2.05 -9.22
C LYS A 59 -0.63 -1.88 -7.70
N LEU A 60 -1.86 -1.79 -7.19
CA LEU A 60 -2.09 -1.72 -5.74
C LEU A 60 -1.55 -2.96 -5.01
N VAL A 61 -1.76 -4.16 -5.56
CA VAL A 61 -1.21 -5.41 -5.01
C VAL A 61 0.32 -5.36 -4.94
N LYS A 62 1.00 -4.95 -6.02
CA LYS A 62 2.47 -4.79 -6.04
C LYS A 62 2.96 -3.80 -4.99
N LYS A 63 2.24 -2.70 -4.81
CA LYS A 63 2.54 -1.68 -3.79
C LYS A 63 2.39 -2.23 -2.37
N ILE A 64 1.32 -3.01 -2.10
CA ILE A 64 1.11 -3.66 -0.80
C ILE A 64 2.23 -4.66 -0.50
N LYS A 65 2.68 -5.42 -1.49
CA LYS A 65 3.81 -6.36 -1.34
C LYS A 65 5.16 -5.68 -1.13
N GLY A 66 5.24 -4.36 -1.33
CA GLY A 66 6.50 -3.62 -1.30
C GLY A 66 7.43 -3.98 -2.46
N GLU A 67 6.88 -4.56 -3.53
CA GLU A 67 7.62 -4.88 -4.76
C GLU A 67 7.92 -3.61 -5.57
N GLU A 68 7.13 -2.55 -5.36
CA GLU A 68 7.47 -1.20 -5.81
C GLU A 68 8.53 -0.64 -4.86
N GLN A 69 9.81 -0.91 -5.19
CA GLN A 69 10.93 -0.21 -4.58
C GLN A 69 10.88 1.26 -4.99
N GLU A 70 10.09 2.04 -4.27
CA GLU A 70 10.34 3.47 -4.08
C GLU A 70 11.84 3.63 -3.80
N ALA A 71 12.54 4.31 -4.69
CA ALA A 71 13.97 4.61 -4.60
C ALA A 71 14.28 5.60 -3.44
N THR A 72 13.68 5.38 -2.28
CA THR A 72 13.92 6.12 -1.03
C THR A 72 14.59 5.21 0.00
N SER A 73 15.62 4.48 -0.45
CA SER A 73 16.65 3.93 0.42
C SER A 73 17.46 5.05 1.06
N LYS A 74 16.90 5.71 2.09
CA LYS A 74 17.64 6.40 3.16
C LYS A 74 16.87 6.35 4.47
N ARG A 75 16.48 5.16 4.95
CA ARG A 75 16.24 5.02 6.39
C ARG A 75 17.61 5.08 7.07
N LYS A 76 17.91 6.25 7.65
CA LYS A 76 19.01 6.43 8.60
C LYS A 76 18.94 5.30 9.62
N LYS A 77 20.06 4.61 9.80
CA LYS A 77 20.32 3.66 10.88
C LYS A 77 19.88 4.34 12.19
N ILE A 78 18.76 3.92 12.76
CA ILE A 78 18.46 4.25 14.15
C ILE A 78 19.55 3.56 14.96
N CYS A 79 20.31 4.34 15.71
CA CYS A 79 21.25 3.78 16.65
C CYS A 79 20.43 2.98 17.66
N LEU A 80 20.59 1.66 17.57
CA LEU A 80 20.21 0.69 18.57
C LEU A 80 20.77 1.19 19.90
N TRP A 81 19.91 1.51 20.87
CA TRP A 81 20.37 1.66 22.24
C TRP A 81 20.74 0.26 22.70
N ASP A 82 22.02 -0.09 22.62
CA ASP A 82 22.56 -1.26 23.29
C ASP A 82 22.53 -0.97 24.80
N GLU A 83 21.57 -1.59 25.45
CA GLU A 83 21.53 -1.81 26.88
C GLU A 83 22.64 -2.81 27.21
N THR A 84 23.86 -2.33 27.40
CA THR A 84 24.92 -3.10 28.04
C THR A 84 25.15 -2.57 29.43
N GLU A 85 24.48 -3.20 30.39
CA GLU A 85 24.99 -3.33 31.75
C GLU A 85 26.44 -3.82 31.69
N LYS A 86 27.37 -3.06 32.29
CA LYS A 86 28.54 -3.51 33.06
C LYS A 86 29.53 -2.35 33.14
N ASP A 87 29.57 -1.71 34.30
CA ASP A 87 30.82 -1.48 35.00
C ASP A 87 30.51 -1.20 36.48
N LEU A 88 30.56 -2.27 37.27
CA LEU A 88 31.00 -2.20 38.65
C LEU A 88 32.41 -1.60 38.65
N GLY A 89 32.57 -0.41 39.22
CA GLY A 89 33.88 0.21 39.38
C GLY A 89 33.87 1.27 40.46
N LYS A 90 34.09 0.83 41.70
CA LYS A 90 34.46 1.68 42.85
C LYS A 90 35.55 2.69 42.43
N PHE A 91 35.40 3.96 42.81
CA PHE A 91 36.33 4.72 43.64
C PHE A 91 35.70 6.06 44.03
#